data_AF-A0A9Q1M9L3-F1
#
_entry.id   AF-A0A9Q1M9L3-F1
#
_cell.length_a   1.000
_cell.length_b   1.000
_cell.length_c   1.000
_cell.angle_alpha   90.00
_cell.angle_beta   90.00
_cell.angle_gamma   90.00
#
_symmetry.space_group_name_H-M   'P 1'
#
loop_
_entity.id
_entity.type
_entity.pdbx_description
1 polymer ?
#
loop_
_entity_poly.entity_id
_entity_poly.type
_entity_poly.pdbx_seq_one_letter_code
_entity_poly.pdbx_strand_id
1 'polypeptide(L)'
;MNPSFAASRLDIPTAMQIMPQEEQASSSSGASSQLQPSLDDCLKLLRGERDEQRLGGLLLAALCRVPDIAASEYMVTMIPLIVETMYREESGSPSIIEELYEYLFLVSTANEEGIKTLYKSGGLNVLALHVMMSAMKFEALHLLSAILSNGYSAPVYDALRLMEDDVWSTNMQIGIVAILQYLVAPSYKLQALVLAECVMSIVGEGWLIREMNLTDSQDSLPADKCILLVLESSKVEITVLLNDLAYLKYEASNESSNRENILVKQRNLGVAFSLVEKIIKLISSFGGEESTSNAIIIATLSHWADGRDDACIIMMASSICSLILDLTSEVALLNHPDFTWGNIGSLSKLIGLSFAMCGQDLISDDAKVEVDLFQIITSAYASWANRFPRIRQAVESSGPLPSVLYL
;
A
#
# COMPACT_ATOMS: atom_id res chain seq x y z
N MET A 1 27.23 23.25 -4.24
CA MET A 1 27.44 23.09 -5.69
C MET A 1 26.34 22.17 -6.17
N ASN A 2 25.43 22.68 -7.00
CA ASN A 2 24.25 21.95 -7.48
C ASN A 2 24.66 20.73 -8.33
N PRO A 3 24.05 19.55 -8.14
CA PRO A 3 24.05 18.51 -9.15
C PRO A 3 22.86 18.73 -10.09
N SER A 4 23.14 18.88 -11.39
CA SER A 4 22.13 18.88 -12.45
C SER A 4 21.58 17.47 -12.63
N PHE A 5 20.28 17.29 -12.42
CA PHE A 5 19.57 16.09 -12.83
C PHE A 5 19.44 16.09 -14.35
N ALA A 6 20.19 15.22 -15.01
CA ALA A 6 19.94 14.86 -16.40
C ALA A 6 18.85 13.77 -16.38
N ALA A 7 17.63 14.14 -16.76
CA ALA A 7 16.53 13.20 -16.96
C ALA A 7 16.88 12.27 -18.13
N SER A 8 17.12 11.00 -17.82
CA SER A 8 17.19 9.92 -18.80
C SER A 8 15.80 9.72 -19.38
N ARG A 9 15.66 9.94 -20.69
CA ARG A 9 14.42 9.70 -21.46
C ARG A 9 13.94 8.26 -21.25
N LEU A 10 12.76 8.11 -20.65
CA LEU A 10 11.94 6.92 -20.81
C LEU A 10 11.29 7.00 -22.21
N ASP A 11 11.65 6.06 -23.09
CA ASP A 11 11.07 5.95 -24.43
C ASP A 11 9.58 5.55 -24.33
N ILE A 12 8.72 6.39 -24.87
CA ILE A 12 7.27 6.21 -24.96
C ILE A 12 6.98 5.07 -25.96
N PRO A 13 6.15 4.05 -25.63
CA PRO A 13 5.73 3.04 -26.61
C PRO A 13 4.87 3.64 -27.72
N THR A 14 5.16 3.25 -28.97
CA THR A 14 4.64 3.73 -30.27
C THR A 14 3.13 3.52 -30.53
N ALA A 15 2.26 3.59 -29.52
CA ALA A 15 0.82 3.33 -29.67
C ALA A 15 -0.04 4.57 -30.02
N MET A 16 0.53 5.75 -30.27
CA MET A 16 -0.21 7.00 -30.57
C MET A 16 -0.37 7.34 -32.06
N GLN A 17 -0.41 6.35 -32.96
CA GLN A 17 -0.82 6.60 -34.34
C GLN A 17 -1.88 5.59 -34.74
N ILE A 18 -3.15 6.01 -34.62
CA ILE A 18 -4.27 5.81 -35.57
C ILE A 18 -5.48 6.52 -34.94
N MET A 19 -5.84 7.70 -35.46
CA MET A 19 -7.20 8.24 -35.37
C MET A 19 -7.80 8.20 -36.79
N PRO A 20 -9.06 7.78 -36.97
CA PRO A 20 -9.75 7.96 -38.24
C PRO A 20 -10.18 9.42 -38.40
N GLN A 21 -10.03 9.95 -39.61
CA GLN A 21 -10.65 11.20 -40.05
C GLN A 21 -12.09 10.92 -40.49
N GLU A 22 -13.08 11.61 -39.90
CA GLU A 22 -14.42 11.83 -40.47
C GLU A 22 -14.75 13.31 -40.27
N GLU A 23 -14.70 14.12 -41.33
CA GLU A 23 -15.76 14.45 -42.31
C GLU A 23 -16.69 15.59 -41.84
N GLN A 24 -16.55 16.72 -42.52
CA GLN A 24 -17.27 17.96 -42.26
C GLN A 24 -18.71 17.87 -42.80
N ALA A 25 -19.70 18.15 -41.95
CA ALA A 25 -21.01 18.58 -42.38
C ALA A 25 -21.46 19.80 -41.55
N SER A 26 -21.61 20.92 -42.24
CA SER A 26 -22.09 22.19 -41.73
C SER A 26 -23.61 22.26 -41.78
N SER A 27 -24.26 22.67 -40.68
CA SER A 27 -25.51 23.44 -40.77
C SER A 27 -25.81 24.17 -39.47
N SER A 28 -25.99 25.48 -39.62
CA SER A 28 -26.30 26.51 -38.63
C SER A 28 -27.76 26.50 -38.16
N SER A 29 -28.01 26.78 -36.89
CA SER A 29 -29.11 27.66 -36.45
C SER A 29 -28.92 28.07 -34.99
N GLY A 30 -28.81 29.37 -34.74
CA GLY A 30 -28.58 29.95 -33.43
C GLY A 30 -29.81 29.98 -32.52
N ALA A 31 -29.55 29.91 -31.22
CA ALA A 31 -30.36 30.49 -30.17
C ALA A 31 -29.44 30.81 -28.98
N SER A 32 -29.46 32.07 -28.54
CA SER A 32 -28.66 32.57 -27.43
C SER A 32 -29.11 31.95 -26.09
N SER A 33 -28.21 31.25 -25.42
CA SER A 33 -28.28 30.97 -23.98
C SER A 33 -26.99 31.46 -23.32
N GLN A 34 -27.16 32.20 -22.22
CA GLN A 34 -26.14 32.96 -21.53
C GLN A 34 -25.16 32.05 -20.77
N LEU A 35 -23.87 32.34 -20.98
CA LEU A 35 -22.72 32.13 -20.07
C LEU A 35 -22.59 30.76 -19.39
N GLN A 36 -22.41 29.70 -20.17
CA GLN A 36 -21.49 28.64 -19.78
C GLN A 36 -20.24 28.78 -20.66
N PRO A 37 -19.00 28.74 -20.12
CA PRO A 37 -17.83 28.67 -20.97
C PRO A 37 -18.02 27.48 -21.91
N SER A 38 -17.83 27.70 -23.22
CA SER A 38 -17.95 26.57 -24.14
C SER A 38 -16.87 25.57 -23.77
N LEU A 39 -17.18 24.29 -23.88
CA LEU A 39 -16.27 23.23 -23.44
C LEU A 39 -14.97 23.21 -24.27
N ASP A 40 -15.01 23.76 -25.48
CA ASP A 40 -13.87 24.10 -26.33
C ASP A 40 -12.97 25.20 -25.74
N ASP A 41 -13.54 26.13 -24.98
CA ASP A 41 -12.76 27.14 -24.27
C ASP A 41 -12.01 26.51 -23.09
N CYS A 42 -12.57 25.51 -22.41
CA CYS A 42 -11.84 24.73 -21.40
C CYS A 42 -10.63 23.99 -22.02
N LEU A 43 -10.77 23.46 -23.23
CA LEU A 43 -9.66 22.83 -23.97
C LEU A 43 -8.54 23.83 -24.29
N LYS A 44 -8.89 25.04 -24.73
CA LYS A 44 -7.90 26.10 -24.99
C LYS A 44 -7.19 26.51 -23.71
N LEU A 45 -7.94 26.66 -22.62
CA LEU A 45 -7.42 27.00 -21.30
C LEU A 45 -6.42 25.95 -20.79
N LEU A 46 -6.73 24.65 -20.91
CA LEU A 46 -5.82 23.56 -20.55
C LEU A 46 -4.54 23.50 -21.39
N ARG A 47 -4.56 24.03 -22.62
CA ARG A 47 -3.37 24.14 -23.47
C ARG A 47 -2.60 25.45 -23.26
N GLY A 48 -3.15 26.35 -22.45
CA GLY A 48 -2.64 27.68 -22.17
C GLY A 48 -1.49 27.69 -21.16
N GLU A 49 -1.25 28.87 -20.60
CA GLU A 49 -0.28 29.06 -19.51
C GLU A 49 -0.87 28.65 -18.14
N ARG A 50 -0.05 28.61 -17.09
CA ARG A 50 -0.41 28.07 -15.75
C ARG A 50 -1.74 28.58 -15.19
N ASP A 51 -2.01 29.88 -15.25
CA ASP A 51 -3.26 30.45 -14.73
C ASP A 51 -4.48 30.04 -15.57
N GLU A 52 -4.29 29.89 -16.88
CA GLU A 52 -5.31 29.41 -17.82
C GLU A 52 -5.59 27.92 -17.59
N GLN A 53 -4.54 27.11 -17.41
CA GLN A 53 -4.66 25.69 -17.08
C GLN A 53 -5.40 25.48 -15.77
N ARG A 54 -5.08 26.27 -14.75
CA ARG A 54 -5.78 26.24 -13.47
C ARG A 54 -7.26 26.54 -13.63
N LEU A 55 -7.60 27.61 -14.37
CA LEU A 55 -8.97 27.98 -14.64
C LEU A 55 -9.70 26.89 -15.44
N GLY A 56 -9.04 26.30 -16.43
CA GLY A 56 -9.56 25.17 -17.21
C GLY A 56 -9.86 23.95 -16.34
N GLY A 57 -8.92 23.56 -15.47
CA GLY A 57 -9.09 22.47 -14.50
C GLY A 57 -10.25 22.73 -13.54
N LEU A 58 -10.33 23.94 -12.97
CA LEU A 58 -11.40 24.33 -12.07
C LEU A 58 -12.78 24.28 -12.74
N LEU A 59 -12.88 24.78 -13.97
CA LEU A 59 -14.13 24.76 -14.74
C LEU A 59 -14.56 23.33 -15.04
N LEU A 60 -13.62 22.46 -15.45
CA LEU A 60 -13.93 21.06 -15.74
C LEU A 60 -14.35 20.29 -14.48
N ALA A 61 -13.64 20.46 -13.36
CA ALA A 61 -14.02 19.87 -12.09
C ALA A 61 -15.41 20.35 -11.64
N ALA A 62 -15.68 21.66 -11.75
CA ALA A 62 -16.99 22.22 -11.43
C ALA A 62 -18.13 21.65 -12.30
N LEU A 63 -17.89 21.44 -13.60
CA LEU A 63 -18.84 20.80 -14.49
C LEU A 63 -19.07 19.32 -14.12
N CYS A 64 -18.00 18.60 -13.79
CA CYS A 64 -18.07 17.19 -13.40
C CYS A 64 -18.72 16.95 -12.03
N ARG A 65 -18.99 18.00 -11.23
CA ARG A 65 -19.81 17.84 -10.02
C ARG A 65 -21.26 17.45 -10.33
N VAL A 66 -21.69 17.59 -11.59
CA VAL A 66 -22.95 17.02 -12.10
C VAL A 66 -22.67 15.60 -12.62
N PRO A 67 -23.22 14.53 -11.99
CA PRO A 67 -22.86 13.15 -12.32
C PRO A 67 -23.09 12.77 -13.79
N ASP A 68 -24.20 13.22 -14.40
CA ASP A 68 -24.51 12.97 -15.81
C ASP A 68 -23.46 13.60 -16.75
N ILE A 69 -22.89 14.75 -16.35
CA ILE A 69 -21.83 15.42 -17.11
C ILE A 69 -20.52 14.66 -16.91
N ALA A 70 -20.15 14.29 -15.68
CA ALA A 70 -18.95 13.51 -15.40
C ALA A 70 -18.94 12.16 -16.12
N ALA A 71 -20.11 11.51 -16.24
CA ALA A 71 -20.25 10.23 -16.92
C ALA A 71 -20.26 10.35 -18.46
N SER A 72 -20.32 11.57 -19.01
CA SER A 72 -20.41 11.77 -20.46
C SER A 72 -19.16 11.30 -21.20
N GLU A 73 -19.36 10.77 -22.41
CA GLU A 73 -18.28 10.37 -23.30
C GLU A 73 -17.29 11.51 -23.54
N TYR A 74 -17.79 12.73 -23.71
CA TYR A 74 -16.95 13.90 -23.88
C TYR A 74 -16.00 14.09 -22.70
N MET A 75 -16.49 14.03 -21.45
CA MET A 75 -15.60 14.14 -20.30
C MET A 75 -14.58 13.01 -20.28
N VAL A 76 -14.94 11.77 -20.64
CA VAL A 76 -13.97 10.68 -20.73
C VAL A 76 -12.86 10.98 -21.76
N THR A 77 -13.18 11.56 -22.91
CA THR A 77 -12.17 11.91 -23.95
C THR A 77 -11.15 12.97 -23.51
N MET A 78 -11.43 13.71 -22.44
CA MET A 78 -10.54 14.76 -21.92
C MET A 78 -9.45 14.21 -20.99
N ILE A 79 -9.62 12.98 -20.47
CA ILE A 79 -8.68 12.35 -19.54
C ILE A 79 -7.23 12.34 -20.05
N PRO A 80 -6.91 11.96 -21.31
CA PRO A 80 -5.54 11.94 -21.79
C PRO A 80 -4.83 13.30 -21.73
N LEU A 81 -5.55 14.39 -22.07
CA LEU A 81 -5.01 15.75 -21.98
C LEU A 81 -4.74 16.16 -20.53
N ILE A 82 -5.61 15.76 -19.61
CA ILE A 82 -5.45 16.02 -18.17
C ILE A 82 -4.22 15.29 -17.65
N VAL A 83 -4.06 14.02 -18.00
CA VAL A 83 -2.88 13.21 -17.64
C VAL A 83 -1.59 13.80 -18.22
N GLU A 84 -1.61 14.24 -19.48
CA GLU A 84 -0.47 14.93 -20.10
C GLU A 84 -0.12 16.23 -19.36
N THR A 85 -1.13 17.02 -18.98
CA THR A 85 -0.95 18.26 -18.22
C THR A 85 -0.31 17.98 -16.86
N MET A 86 -0.77 16.94 -16.17
CA MET A 86 -0.20 16.51 -14.88
C MET A 86 1.24 16.02 -15.01
N TYR A 87 1.55 15.26 -16.06
CA TYR A 87 2.90 14.75 -16.30
C TYR A 87 3.91 15.86 -16.59
N ARG A 88 3.49 16.93 -17.30
CA ARG A 88 4.35 18.07 -17.63
C ARG A 88 4.70 18.95 -16.42
N GLU A 89 3.92 18.88 -15.35
CA GLU A 89 4.06 19.71 -14.14
C GLU A 89 4.98 19.07 -13.08
N GLU A 90 6.07 18.41 -13.50
CA GLU A 90 7.13 17.88 -12.60
C GLU A 90 7.76 18.97 -11.70
N SER A 91 7.51 20.26 -11.96
CA SER A 91 8.04 21.42 -11.23
C SER A 91 6.99 22.18 -10.39
N GLY A 92 6.41 21.52 -9.39
CA GLY A 92 6.20 22.13 -8.06
C GLY A 92 5.15 23.24 -7.89
N SER A 93 4.05 23.26 -8.66
CA SER A 93 2.90 24.14 -8.37
C SER A 93 1.66 23.33 -7.95
N PRO A 94 1.40 23.14 -6.63
CA PRO A 94 0.32 22.29 -6.11
C PRO A 94 -1.07 22.68 -6.61
N SER A 95 -1.28 23.97 -6.89
CA SER A 95 -2.60 24.57 -7.10
C SER A 95 -3.21 24.38 -8.49
N ILE A 96 -2.58 23.62 -9.40
CA ILE A 96 -3.22 23.19 -10.65
C ILE A 96 -3.62 21.71 -10.51
N ILE A 97 -2.80 20.95 -9.80
CA ILE A 97 -2.92 19.50 -9.67
C ILE A 97 -4.16 19.13 -8.83
N GLU A 98 -4.52 19.91 -7.82
CA GLU A 98 -5.72 19.67 -7.00
C GLU A 98 -7.01 19.64 -7.85
N GLU A 99 -7.20 20.64 -8.72
CA GLU A 99 -8.38 20.73 -9.59
C GLU A 99 -8.40 19.60 -10.63
N LEU A 100 -7.23 19.20 -11.15
CA LEU A 100 -7.11 18.07 -12.07
C LEU A 100 -7.39 16.72 -11.38
N TYR A 101 -6.99 16.56 -10.12
CA TYR A 101 -7.34 15.39 -9.33
C TYR A 101 -8.84 15.29 -9.05
N GLU A 102 -9.50 16.41 -8.70
CA GLU A 102 -10.95 16.42 -8.50
C GLU A 102 -11.67 16.00 -9.79
N TYR A 103 -11.23 16.54 -10.93
CA TYR A 103 -11.76 16.13 -12.23
C TYR A 103 -11.56 14.61 -12.48
N LEU A 104 -10.35 14.09 -12.29
CA LEU A 104 -10.07 12.67 -12.51
C LEU A 104 -10.88 11.77 -11.57
N PHE A 105 -11.07 12.18 -10.32
CA PHE A 105 -11.91 11.50 -9.36
C PHE A 105 -13.35 11.41 -9.87
N LEU A 106 -13.95 12.54 -10.23
CA LEU A 106 -15.35 12.61 -10.64
C LEU A 106 -15.62 11.79 -11.91
N VAL A 107 -14.78 11.91 -12.93
CA VAL A 107 -14.98 11.18 -14.20
C VAL A 107 -14.72 9.68 -14.04
N SER A 108 -13.63 9.30 -13.35
CA SER A 108 -13.25 7.88 -13.18
C SER A 108 -14.18 7.12 -12.23
N THR A 109 -14.89 7.83 -11.35
CA THR A 109 -15.89 7.20 -10.46
C THR A 109 -17.29 7.19 -11.05
N ALA A 110 -17.59 8.05 -12.03
CA ALA A 110 -18.90 8.14 -12.66
C ALA A 110 -19.10 7.16 -13.84
N ASN A 111 -18.01 6.73 -14.51
CA ASN A 111 -18.09 5.89 -15.71
C ASN A 111 -16.94 4.88 -15.79
N GLU A 112 -17.26 3.63 -16.13
CA GLU A 112 -16.29 2.55 -16.37
C GLU A 112 -15.31 2.87 -17.51
N GLU A 113 -15.75 3.53 -18.59
CA GLU A 113 -14.83 3.96 -19.65
C GLU A 113 -13.89 5.06 -19.19
N GLY A 114 -14.27 5.83 -18.15
CA GLY A 114 -13.43 6.82 -17.51
C GLY A 114 -12.15 6.19 -16.93
N ILE A 115 -12.29 5.18 -16.07
CA ILE A 115 -11.13 4.50 -15.49
C ILE A 115 -10.33 3.71 -16.53
N LYS A 116 -10.99 3.08 -17.52
CA LYS A 116 -10.30 2.41 -18.64
C LYS A 116 -9.45 3.40 -19.44
N THR A 117 -9.99 4.58 -19.73
CA THR A 117 -9.27 5.64 -20.45
C THR A 117 -8.12 6.18 -19.62
N LEU A 118 -8.32 6.38 -18.31
CA LEU A 118 -7.25 6.79 -17.38
C LEU A 118 -6.10 5.79 -17.35
N TYR A 119 -6.41 4.49 -17.36
CA TYR A 119 -5.39 3.45 -17.47
C TYR A 119 -4.67 3.51 -18.83
N LYS A 120 -5.42 3.51 -19.95
CA LYS A 120 -4.86 3.53 -21.31
C LYS A 120 -3.98 4.76 -21.58
N SER A 121 -4.28 5.89 -20.95
CA SER A 121 -3.50 7.12 -21.07
C SER A 121 -2.27 7.17 -20.15
N GLY A 122 -1.99 6.13 -19.37
CA GLY A 122 -0.90 6.08 -18.40
C GLY A 122 -1.15 6.87 -17.12
N GLY A 123 -2.39 7.33 -16.88
CA GLY A 123 -2.73 8.16 -15.73
C GLY A 123 -2.49 7.47 -14.38
N LEU A 124 -2.73 6.16 -14.29
CA LEU A 124 -2.42 5.41 -13.07
C LEU A 124 -0.92 5.39 -12.74
N ASN A 125 -0.04 5.46 -13.75
CA ASN A 125 1.41 5.56 -13.55
C ASN A 125 1.81 6.95 -13.05
N VAL A 126 1.21 8.01 -13.60
CA VAL A 126 1.40 9.39 -13.13
C VAL A 126 0.96 9.52 -11.67
N LEU A 127 -0.20 8.94 -11.32
CA LEU A 127 -0.67 8.94 -9.94
C LEU A 127 0.25 8.13 -9.00
N ALA A 128 0.75 6.97 -9.44
CA ALA A 128 1.71 6.18 -8.66
C ALA A 128 3.01 6.96 -8.42
N LEU A 129 3.51 7.65 -9.46
CA LEU A 129 4.65 8.55 -9.34
C LEU A 129 4.38 9.66 -8.33
N HIS A 130 3.20 10.26 -8.35
CA HIS A 130 2.82 11.30 -7.39
C HIS A 130 2.67 10.79 -5.95
N VAL A 131 2.29 9.52 -5.73
CA VAL A 131 2.31 8.88 -4.40
C VAL A 131 3.74 8.71 -3.89
N MET A 132 4.67 8.37 -4.79
CA MET A 132 6.10 8.32 -4.46
C MET A 132 6.68 9.72 -4.18
N MET A 133 6.23 10.76 -4.91
CA MET A 133 6.72 12.13 -4.76
C MET A 133 6.14 12.84 -3.52
N SER A 134 6.99 13.48 -2.72
CA SER A 134 6.61 13.96 -1.38
C SER A 134 5.62 15.12 -1.31
N ALA A 135 5.45 15.91 -2.38
CA ALA A 135 4.65 17.14 -2.36
C ALA A 135 3.13 16.91 -2.54
N MET A 136 2.74 15.92 -3.35
CA MET A 136 1.34 15.62 -3.69
C MET A 136 0.92 14.20 -3.28
N LYS A 137 1.74 13.53 -2.45
CA LYS A 137 1.55 12.12 -2.10
C LYS A 137 0.22 11.84 -1.44
N PHE A 138 -0.32 12.76 -0.63
CA PHE A 138 -1.55 12.52 0.10
C PHE A 138 -2.75 12.59 -0.84
N GLU A 139 -2.84 13.63 -1.65
CA GLU A 139 -3.90 13.81 -2.63
C GLU A 139 -3.89 12.69 -3.68
N ALA A 140 -2.70 12.29 -4.15
CA ALA A 140 -2.54 11.15 -5.05
C ALA A 140 -2.96 9.83 -4.37
N LEU A 141 -2.57 9.62 -3.11
CA LEU A 141 -2.97 8.46 -2.29
C LEU A 141 -4.49 8.41 -2.14
N HIS A 142 -5.11 9.55 -1.85
CA HIS A 142 -6.57 9.70 -1.76
C HIS A 142 -7.25 9.32 -3.07
N LEU A 143 -6.80 9.89 -4.18
CA LEU A 143 -7.37 9.65 -5.49
C LEU A 143 -7.26 8.19 -5.91
N LEU A 144 -6.07 7.60 -5.81
CA LEU A 144 -5.82 6.20 -6.17
C LEU A 144 -6.62 5.24 -5.32
N SER A 145 -6.69 5.47 -4.00
CA SER A 145 -7.47 4.62 -3.10
C SER A 145 -8.94 4.61 -3.52
N ALA A 146 -9.48 5.78 -3.86
CA ALA A 146 -10.88 5.91 -4.27
C ALA A 146 -11.16 5.32 -5.65
N ILE A 147 -10.28 5.58 -6.63
CA ILE A 147 -10.39 5.03 -7.98
C ILE A 147 -10.27 3.50 -7.92
N LEU A 148 -9.26 2.95 -7.27
CA LEU A 148 -9.07 1.50 -7.22
C LEU A 148 -10.18 0.82 -6.41
N SER A 149 -10.66 1.41 -5.32
CA SER A 149 -11.78 0.83 -4.55
C SER A 149 -13.15 0.90 -5.25
N ASN A 150 -13.25 1.50 -6.44
CA ASN A 150 -14.52 1.70 -7.13
C ASN A 150 -15.04 0.42 -7.79
N GLY A 151 -16.37 0.29 -7.90
CA GLY A 151 -17.02 -0.86 -8.53
C GLY A 151 -16.71 -1.02 -10.03
N TYR A 152 -16.32 0.06 -10.70
CA TYR A 152 -15.94 0.06 -12.11
C TYR A 152 -14.49 -0.35 -12.39
N SER A 153 -13.70 -0.66 -11.35
CA SER A 153 -12.24 -0.84 -11.49
C SER A 153 -11.82 -2.24 -11.88
N ALA A 154 -12.75 -3.20 -11.81
CA ALA A 154 -12.52 -4.60 -12.17
C ALA A 154 -11.84 -4.80 -13.55
N PRO A 155 -12.23 -4.09 -14.64
CA PRO A 155 -11.59 -4.26 -15.95
C PRO A 155 -10.12 -3.82 -16.00
N VAL A 156 -9.71 -2.93 -15.09
CA VAL A 156 -8.34 -2.40 -15.04
C VAL A 156 -7.44 -3.28 -14.20
N TYR A 157 -7.98 -4.08 -13.27
CA TYR A 157 -7.20 -5.00 -12.45
C TYR A 157 -6.44 -6.03 -13.27
N ASP A 158 -7.09 -6.63 -14.26
CA ASP A 158 -6.44 -7.62 -15.13
C ASP A 158 -5.34 -6.97 -15.98
N ALA A 159 -5.56 -5.74 -16.42
CA ALA A 159 -4.56 -4.99 -17.19
C ALA A 159 -3.34 -4.61 -16.32
N LEU A 160 -3.56 -4.20 -15.07
CA LEU A 160 -2.49 -3.92 -14.11
C LEU A 160 -1.71 -5.20 -13.71
N ARG A 161 -2.40 -6.34 -13.59
CA ARG A 161 -1.77 -7.65 -13.33
C ARG A 161 -0.82 -8.10 -14.43
N LEU A 162 -1.15 -7.77 -15.68
CA LEU A 162 -0.39 -8.16 -16.86
C LEU A 162 0.68 -7.14 -17.25
N MET A 163 0.86 -6.06 -16.48
CA MET A 163 1.93 -5.09 -16.75
C MET A 163 3.30 -5.76 -16.55
N GLU A 164 4.09 -5.81 -17.64
CA GLU A 164 5.44 -6.39 -17.64
C GLU A 164 6.45 -5.52 -16.89
N ASP A 165 6.23 -4.19 -16.86
CA ASP A 165 7.06 -3.25 -16.12
C ASP A 165 6.51 -3.06 -14.69
N ASP A 166 7.36 -3.30 -13.69
CA ASP A 166 6.94 -3.22 -12.29
C ASP A 166 6.88 -1.80 -11.72
N VAL A 167 7.30 -0.80 -12.51
CA VAL A 167 7.41 0.61 -12.12
C VAL A 167 6.16 1.13 -11.39
N TRP A 168 4.95 0.82 -11.86
CA TRP A 168 3.71 1.21 -11.18
C TRP A 168 3.65 0.65 -9.76
N SER A 169 3.83 -0.66 -9.63
CA SER A 169 3.74 -1.36 -8.35
C SER A 169 4.88 -0.97 -7.40
N THR A 170 6.06 -0.70 -7.94
CA THR A 170 7.25 -0.27 -7.21
C THR A 170 7.09 1.15 -6.68
N ASN A 171 6.57 2.07 -7.50
CA ASN A 171 6.26 3.44 -7.07
C ASN A 171 5.22 3.46 -5.94
N MET A 172 4.18 2.61 -6.03
CA MET A 172 3.21 2.44 -4.95
C MET A 172 3.88 1.95 -3.67
N GLN A 173 4.74 0.93 -3.79
CA GLN A 173 5.39 0.29 -2.66
C GLN A 173 6.29 1.31 -1.92
N ILE A 174 7.11 2.05 -2.67
CA ILE A 174 8.01 3.09 -2.13
C ILE A 174 7.20 4.21 -1.45
N GLY A 175 6.17 4.72 -2.11
CA GLY A 175 5.35 5.81 -1.55
C GLY A 175 4.57 5.39 -0.30
N ILE A 176 3.97 4.20 -0.28
CA ILE A 176 3.29 3.64 0.89
C ILE A 176 4.27 3.49 2.06
N VAL A 177 5.44 2.89 1.82
CA VAL A 177 6.48 2.74 2.83
C VAL A 177 6.88 4.08 3.41
N ALA A 178 7.11 5.08 2.55
CA ALA A 178 7.46 6.42 3.01
C ALA A 178 6.37 6.98 3.94
N ILE A 179 5.10 6.87 3.56
CA ILE A 179 3.97 7.36 4.37
C ILE A 179 3.88 6.63 5.71
N LEU A 180 4.02 5.31 5.73
CA LEU A 180 3.93 4.51 6.96
C LEU A 180 5.11 4.74 7.91
N GLN A 181 6.31 4.94 7.36
CA GLN A 181 7.53 5.18 8.13
C GLN A 181 7.57 6.55 8.81
N TYR A 182 7.09 7.61 8.14
CA TYR A 182 7.16 8.97 8.67
C TYR A 182 6.05 9.27 9.70
N LEU A 183 6.29 10.29 10.53
CA LEU A 183 5.31 10.84 11.47
C LEU A 183 4.26 11.64 10.70
N VAL A 184 3.31 10.93 10.08
CA VAL A 184 2.12 11.49 9.43
C VAL A 184 0.89 11.23 10.30
N ALA A 185 -0.18 12.01 10.08
CA ALA A 185 -1.44 11.84 10.79
C ALA A 185 -2.02 10.41 10.59
N PRO A 186 -2.73 9.85 11.59
CA PRO A 186 -3.30 8.49 11.51
C PRO A 186 -4.20 8.28 10.28
N SER A 187 -4.95 9.30 9.86
CA SER A 187 -5.80 9.23 8.67
C SER A 187 -5.03 8.89 7.39
N TYR A 188 -3.81 9.43 7.23
CA TYR A 188 -2.97 9.14 6.08
C TYR A 188 -2.35 7.74 6.15
N LYS A 189 -2.02 7.26 7.37
CA LYS A 189 -1.53 5.89 7.55
C LYS A 189 -2.61 4.88 7.19
N LEU A 190 -3.82 5.08 7.69
CA LEU A 190 -4.95 4.22 7.38
C LEU A 190 -5.25 4.18 5.88
N GLN A 191 -5.12 5.31 5.21
CA GLN A 191 -5.31 5.34 3.77
C GLN A 191 -4.19 4.67 2.98
N ALA A 192 -2.94 4.78 3.45
CA ALA A 192 -1.84 4.02 2.87
C ALA A 192 -2.09 2.51 3.01
N LEU A 193 -2.70 2.07 4.12
CA LEU A 193 -3.14 0.68 4.29
C LEU A 193 -4.27 0.30 3.31
N VAL A 194 -5.27 1.16 3.12
CA VAL A 194 -6.33 0.93 2.11
C VAL A 194 -5.72 0.75 0.71
N LEU A 195 -4.77 1.61 0.34
CA LEU A 195 -4.11 1.49 -0.96
C LEU A 195 -3.25 0.22 -1.05
N ALA A 196 -2.49 -0.11 0.01
CA ALA A 196 -1.73 -1.36 0.08
C ALA A 196 -2.63 -2.59 -0.11
N GLU A 197 -3.80 -2.59 0.51
CA GLU A 197 -4.79 -3.68 0.41
C GLU A 197 -5.27 -3.86 -1.04
N CYS A 198 -5.55 -2.74 -1.72
CA CYS A 198 -5.95 -2.72 -3.12
C CYS A 198 -4.83 -3.24 -4.03
N VAL A 199 -3.60 -2.75 -3.86
CA VAL A 199 -2.44 -3.18 -4.68
C VAL A 199 -2.17 -4.67 -4.49
N MET A 200 -2.24 -5.18 -3.26
CA MET A 200 -2.11 -6.62 -2.99
C MET A 200 -3.23 -7.45 -3.63
N SER A 201 -4.48 -6.95 -3.68
CA SER A 201 -5.58 -7.63 -4.39
C SER A 201 -5.34 -7.71 -5.91
N ILE A 202 -4.62 -6.74 -6.46
CA ILE A 202 -4.30 -6.66 -7.88
C ILE A 202 -3.08 -7.52 -8.17
N VAL A 203 -1.91 -7.17 -7.63
CA VAL A 203 -0.60 -7.74 -7.99
C VAL A 203 -0.33 -9.09 -7.29
N GLY A 204 -1.03 -9.37 -6.20
CA GLY A 204 -0.80 -10.55 -5.36
C GLY A 204 0.06 -10.24 -4.14
N GLU A 205 0.10 -11.19 -3.21
CA GLU A 205 0.66 -10.97 -1.88
C GLU A 205 2.19 -10.84 -1.88
N GLY A 206 2.88 -11.50 -2.83
CA GLY A 206 4.34 -11.43 -3.00
C GLY A 206 4.87 -10.01 -3.26
N TRP A 207 4.00 -9.07 -3.62
CA TRP A 207 4.34 -7.65 -3.76
C TRP A 207 4.95 -7.05 -2.50
N LEU A 208 4.59 -7.52 -1.30
CA LEU A 208 5.12 -6.97 -0.04
C LEU A 208 6.61 -7.27 0.22
N ILE A 209 7.18 -8.27 -0.45
CA ILE A 209 8.57 -8.73 -0.23
C ILE A 209 9.44 -8.47 -1.47
N ARG A 210 8.91 -7.74 -2.46
CA ARG A 210 9.66 -7.41 -3.66
C ARG A 210 10.79 -6.42 -3.32
N GLU A 211 11.99 -6.70 -3.83
CA GLU A 211 13.14 -5.78 -3.73
C GLU A 211 12.88 -4.47 -4.46
N MET A 212 13.11 -3.35 -3.78
CA MET A 212 13.01 -2.01 -4.35
C MET A 212 14.33 -1.65 -5.03
N ASN A 213 14.47 -2.00 -6.30
CA ASN A 213 15.61 -1.56 -7.10
C ASN A 213 15.43 -0.09 -7.51
N LEU A 214 15.86 0.82 -6.63
CA LEU A 214 16.05 2.22 -7.00
C LEU A 214 17.24 2.30 -7.96
N THR A 215 17.03 2.81 -9.16
CA THR A 215 18.12 3.14 -10.09
C THR A 215 19.09 4.12 -9.42
N ASP A 216 20.33 3.66 -9.22
CA ASP A 216 21.57 4.41 -8.95
C ASP A 216 21.82 5.10 -7.59
N SER A 217 21.17 4.68 -6.49
CA SER A 217 21.64 5.05 -5.15
C SER A 217 21.74 3.86 -4.20
N GLN A 218 22.88 3.76 -3.51
CA GLN A 218 23.32 2.73 -2.54
C GLN A 218 22.36 2.42 -1.37
N ASP A 219 21.15 2.98 -1.33
CA ASP A 219 20.17 2.79 -0.27
C ASP A 219 18.92 2.08 -0.83
N SER A 220 19.08 0.83 -1.30
CA SER A 220 17.93 -0.05 -1.53
C SER A 220 17.23 -0.26 -0.20
N LEU A 221 15.95 0.08 -0.14
CA LEU A 221 15.16 -0.18 1.06
C LEU A 221 15.08 -1.71 1.24
N PRO A 222 15.38 -2.25 2.43
CA PRO A 222 15.31 -3.69 2.66
C PRO A 222 13.94 -4.23 2.22
N ALA A 223 13.95 -5.30 1.41
CA ALA A 223 12.76 -5.89 0.75
C ALA A 223 11.62 -6.22 1.74
N ASP A 224 11.99 -6.32 3.00
CA ASP A 224 11.20 -6.76 4.11
C ASP A 224 10.57 -5.61 4.93
N LYS A 225 11.00 -4.38 4.68
CA LYS A 225 10.50 -3.21 5.40
C LYS A 225 9.05 -2.90 5.04
N CYS A 226 8.61 -3.22 3.81
CA CYS A 226 7.23 -3.02 3.39
C CYS A 226 6.27 -3.92 4.18
N ILE A 227 6.51 -5.25 4.20
CA ILE A 227 5.69 -6.20 4.98
C ILE A 227 5.63 -5.83 6.46
N LEU A 228 6.76 -5.43 7.07
CA LEU A 228 6.81 -5.03 8.47
C LEU A 228 5.99 -3.78 8.76
N LEU A 229 6.16 -2.71 7.96
CA LEU A 229 5.44 -1.46 8.17
C LEU A 229 3.93 -1.63 7.97
N VAL A 230 3.51 -2.43 6.98
CA VAL A 230 2.10 -2.74 6.75
C VAL A 230 1.53 -3.54 7.92
N LEU A 231 2.25 -4.55 8.42
CA LEU A 231 1.81 -5.35 9.57
C LEU A 231 1.73 -4.51 10.86
N GLU A 232 2.78 -3.75 11.17
CA GLU A 232 2.86 -2.89 12.36
C GLU A 232 1.77 -1.82 12.34
N SER A 233 1.58 -1.17 11.20
CA SER A 233 0.54 -0.14 11.05
C SER A 233 -0.86 -0.74 11.10
N SER A 234 -1.08 -1.91 10.47
CA SER A 234 -2.38 -2.59 10.54
C SER A 234 -2.74 -2.99 11.97
N LYS A 235 -1.78 -3.51 12.75
CA LYS A 235 -1.98 -3.84 14.17
C LYS A 235 -2.45 -2.61 14.96
N VAL A 236 -1.75 -1.48 14.83
CA VAL A 236 -2.09 -0.24 15.54
C VAL A 236 -3.49 0.24 15.17
N GLU A 237 -3.82 0.28 13.89
CA GLU A 237 -5.12 0.72 13.41
C GLU A 237 -6.26 -0.22 13.85
N ILE A 238 -6.03 -1.55 13.90
CA ILE A 238 -7.01 -2.50 14.43
C ILE A 238 -7.36 -2.15 15.89
N THR A 239 -6.34 -1.93 16.74
CA THR A 239 -6.56 -1.59 18.15
C THR A 239 -7.32 -0.26 18.28
N VAL A 240 -6.92 0.77 17.53
CA VAL A 240 -7.58 2.09 17.55
C VAL A 240 -9.03 1.99 17.09
N LEU A 241 -9.30 1.32 15.96
CA LEU A 241 -10.64 1.19 15.40
C LEU A 241 -11.56 0.34 16.29
N LEU A 242 -11.06 -0.73 16.90
CA LEU A 242 -11.84 -1.53 17.85
C LEU A 242 -12.22 -0.72 19.08
N ASN A 243 -11.29 0.05 19.63
CA ASN A 243 -11.55 0.91 20.77
C ASN A 243 -12.57 2.01 20.44
N ASP A 244 -12.40 2.69 19.30
CA ASP A 244 -13.35 3.70 18.82
C ASP A 244 -14.75 3.12 18.59
N LEU A 245 -14.84 1.93 17.99
CA LEU A 245 -16.12 1.25 17.77
C LEU A 245 -16.77 0.82 19.08
N ALA A 246 -15.99 0.37 20.07
CA ALA A 246 -16.48 0.05 21.40
C ALA A 246 -17.06 1.30 22.10
N TYR A 247 -16.32 2.42 22.04
CA TYR A 247 -16.76 3.71 22.57
C TYR A 247 -18.03 4.20 21.88
N LEU A 248 -18.03 4.24 20.55
CA LEU A 248 -19.20 4.66 19.77
C LEU A 248 -20.41 3.77 20.05
N LYS A 249 -20.24 2.45 20.20
CA LYS A 249 -21.33 1.54 20.55
C LYS A 249 -21.86 1.76 21.97
N TYR A 250 -21.00 2.14 22.90
CA TYR A 250 -21.39 2.51 24.26
C TYR A 250 -22.16 3.84 24.29
N GLU A 251 -21.74 4.83 23.51
CA GLU A 251 -22.39 6.15 23.42
C GLU A 251 -23.58 6.22 22.46
N ALA A 252 -23.76 5.23 21.56
CA ALA A 252 -24.75 5.21 20.47
C ALA A 252 -26.23 5.13 20.91
N SER A 253 -26.56 5.61 22.10
CA SER A 253 -27.94 5.69 22.58
C SER A 253 -28.78 6.80 21.95
N ASN A 254 -28.26 7.72 21.09
CA ASN A 254 -29.12 8.83 20.60
C ASN A 254 -28.91 9.54 19.23
N GLU A 255 -28.00 9.19 18.30
CA GLU A 255 -27.88 10.01 17.05
C GLU A 255 -27.59 9.24 15.74
N SER A 256 -28.18 9.70 14.63
CA SER A 256 -28.01 9.17 13.27
C SER A 256 -26.61 9.40 12.68
N SER A 257 -25.95 10.51 13.07
CA SER A 257 -24.56 10.85 12.74
C SER A 257 -23.58 9.73 13.13
N ASN A 258 -23.84 9.03 14.24
CA ASN A 258 -22.98 7.94 14.69
C ASN A 258 -23.00 6.74 13.73
N ARG A 259 -24.08 6.54 12.96
CA ARG A 259 -24.21 5.36 12.10
C ARG A 259 -23.27 5.38 10.91
N GLU A 260 -23.13 6.51 10.23
CA GLU A 260 -22.21 6.64 9.09
C GLU A 260 -20.75 6.53 9.54
N ASN A 261 -20.40 7.18 10.66
CA ASN A 261 -19.09 7.07 11.28
C ASN A 261 -18.75 5.62 11.69
N ILE A 262 -19.72 4.88 12.24
CA ILE A 262 -19.57 3.46 12.57
C ILE A 262 -19.29 2.65 11.30
N LEU A 263 -20.04 2.87 10.21
CA LEU A 263 -19.86 2.12 8.95
C LEU A 263 -18.47 2.36 8.34
N VAL A 264 -18.00 3.62 8.32
CA VAL A 264 -16.65 3.95 7.82
C VAL A 264 -15.58 3.26 8.66
N LYS A 265 -15.68 3.32 10.00
CA LYS A 265 -14.73 2.64 10.89
C LYS A 265 -14.77 1.12 10.75
N GLN A 266 -15.95 0.52 10.55
CA GLN A 266 -16.09 -0.92 10.26
C GLN A 266 -15.45 -1.32 8.94
N ARG A 267 -15.64 -0.53 7.88
CA ARG A 267 -14.98 -0.78 6.59
C ARG A 267 -13.46 -0.75 6.74
N ASN A 268 -12.94 0.27 7.41
CA ASN A 268 -11.51 0.44 7.65
C ASN A 268 -10.93 -0.70 8.51
N LEU A 269 -11.69 -1.19 9.48
CA LEU A 269 -11.32 -2.35 10.28
C LEU A 269 -11.27 -3.62 9.41
N GLY A 270 -12.23 -3.79 8.51
CA GLY A 270 -12.23 -4.89 7.53
C GLY A 270 -11.01 -4.87 6.61
N VAL A 271 -10.59 -3.68 6.14
CA VAL A 271 -9.36 -3.50 5.35
C VAL A 271 -8.12 -3.95 6.14
N ALA A 272 -7.99 -3.53 7.39
CA ALA A 272 -6.84 -3.90 8.22
C ALA A 272 -6.79 -5.42 8.48
N PHE A 273 -7.95 -6.07 8.71
CA PHE A 273 -8.01 -7.53 8.82
C PHE A 273 -7.70 -8.23 7.49
N SER A 274 -8.16 -7.70 6.35
CA SER A 274 -7.83 -8.24 5.02
C SER A 274 -6.32 -8.21 4.77
N LEU A 275 -5.64 -7.13 5.15
CA LEU A 275 -4.17 -7.04 5.08
C LEU A 275 -3.49 -8.10 5.94
N VAL A 276 -3.92 -8.28 7.19
CA VAL A 276 -3.39 -9.31 8.08
C VAL A 276 -3.62 -10.71 7.50
N GLU A 277 -4.81 -11.00 6.98
CA GLU A 277 -5.13 -12.28 6.33
C GLU A 277 -4.23 -12.53 5.12
N LYS A 278 -4.03 -11.54 4.25
CA LYS A 278 -3.14 -11.66 3.09
C LYS A 278 -1.68 -11.84 3.50
N ILE A 279 -1.22 -11.18 4.56
CA ILE A 279 0.11 -11.40 5.12
C ILE A 279 0.23 -12.83 5.67
N ILE A 280 -0.78 -13.33 6.39
CA ILE A 280 -0.80 -14.72 6.85
C ILE A 280 -0.78 -15.69 5.67
N LYS A 281 -1.56 -15.43 4.62
CA LYS A 281 -1.59 -16.25 3.40
C LYS A 281 -0.25 -16.23 2.68
N LEU A 282 0.40 -15.07 2.60
CA LEU A 282 1.76 -14.94 2.06
C LEU A 282 2.72 -15.82 2.86
N ILE A 283 2.75 -15.65 4.19
CA ILE A 283 3.59 -16.46 5.08
C ILE A 283 3.30 -17.96 4.91
N SER A 284 2.03 -18.34 4.77
CA SER A 284 1.59 -19.72 4.61
C SER A 284 1.96 -20.31 3.24
N SER A 285 1.97 -19.49 2.19
CA SER A 285 2.31 -19.92 0.83
C SER A 285 3.77 -20.37 0.69
N PHE A 286 4.66 -19.93 1.58
CA PHE A 286 6.05 -20.38 1.63
C PHE A 286 6.25 -21.81 2.16
N GLY A 287 5.18 -22.48 2.58
CA GLY A 287 5.20 -23.92 2.90
C GLY A 287 5.32 -24.83 1.68
N GLY A 288 5.20 -24.30 0.45
CA GLY A 288 5.36 -25.05 -0.80
C GLY A 288 6.39 -24.38 -1.72
N GLU A 289 7.53 -25.03 -1.91
CA GLU A 289 8.54 -24.76 -2.95
C GLU A 289 8.99 -23.29 -3.14
N GLU A 290 9.90 -22.84 -2.25
CA GLU A 290 11.17 -22.13 -2.53
C GLU A 290 11.69 -21.50 -1.24
N SER A 291 12.86 -21.94 -0.77
CA SER A 291 13.43 -21.61 0.56
C SER A 291 13.93 -20.17 0.72
N THR A 292 13.82 -19.37 -0.34
CA THR A 292 14.38 -18.02 -0.45
C THR A 292 13.67 -17.03 0.46
N SER A 293 12.33 -17.00 0.40
CA SER A 293 11.52 -16.03 1.14
C SER A 293 11.41 -16.35 2.64
N ASN A 294 11.46 -17.62 3.03
CA ASN A 294 11.45 -18.03 4.44
C ASN A 294 12.66 -17.49 5.20
N ALA A 295 13.84 -17.59 4.57
CA ALA A 295 15.08 -17.08 5.12
C ALA A 295 15.05 -15.56 5.28
N ILE A 296 14.55 -14.84 4.27
CA ILE A 296 14.37 -13.38 4.32
C ILE A 296 13.43 -13.00 5.46
N ILE A 297 12.21 -13.55 5.52
CA ILE A 297 11.22 -13.18 6.56
C ILE A 297 11.73 -13.49 7.97
N ILE A 298 12.40 -14.62 8.18
CA ILE A 298 13.00 -14.94 9.49
C ILE A 298 14.05 -13.89 9.85
N ALA A 299 14.95 -13.55 8.92
CA ALA A 299 15.97 -12.52 9.12
C ALA A 299 15.34 -11.15 9.46
N THR A 300 14.32 -10.77 8.71
CA THR A 300 13.52 -9.57 8.86
C THR A 300 12.87 -9.44 10.22
N LEU A 301 12.05 -10.43 10.61
CA LEU A 301 11.29 -10.38 11.85
C LEU A 301 12.23 -10.39 13.05
N SER A 302 13.35 -11.11 12.93
CA SER A 302 14.41 -11.13 13.93
C SER A 302 15.07 -9.76 14.10
N HIS A 303 15.31 -9.04 13.00
CA HIS A 303 15.86 -7.68 13.06
C HIS A 303 14.83 -6.64 13.52
N TRP A 304 13.57 -6.79 13.11
CA TRP A 304 12.47 -5.89 13.51
C TRP A 304 12.25 -5.86 15.01
N ALA A 305 12.33 -7.02 15.65
CA ALA A 305 12.20 -7.15 17.09
C ALA A 305 13.52 -6.85 17.84
N ASP A 306 14.65 -6.71 17.15
CA ASP A 306 15.94 -6.48 17.81
C ASP A 306 15.99 -5.08 18.43
N GLY A 307 16.26 -5.00 19.73
CA GLY A 307 16.34 -3.75 20.47
C GLY A 307 15.00 -3.10 20.81
N ARG A 308 13.86 -3.78 20.56
CA ARG A 308 12.55 -3.36 21.05
C ARG A 308 12.21 -4.10 22.35
N ASP A 309 11.67 -3.39 23.34
CA ASP A 309 11.23 -3.95 24.62
C ASP A 309 9.70 -4.22 24.67
N ASP A 310 9.02 -4.15 23.53
CA ASP A 310 7.57 -4.37 23.43
C ASP A 310 7.27 -5.88 23.37
N ALA A 311 6.62 -6.39 24.43
CA ALA A 311 6.25 -7.79 24.58
C ALA A 311 5.44 -8.31 23.40
N CYS A 312 4.49 -7.52 22.90
CA CYS A 312 3.64 -7.93 21.81
C CYS A 312 4.43 -8.06 20.50
N ILE A 313 5.38 -7.15 20.23
CA ILE A 313 6.27 -7.26 19.06
C ILE A 313 7.15 -8.52 19.15
N ILE A 314 7.78 -8.75 20.30
CA ILE A 314 8.64 -9.92 20.53
C ILE A 314 7.84 -11.22 20.36
N MET A 315 6.64 -11.30 20.94
CA MET A 315 5.78 -12.49 20.87
C MET A 315 5.22 -12.74 19.46
N MET A 316 4.81 -11.68 18.74
CA MET A 316 4.36 -11.81 17.36
C MET A 316 5.49 -12.24 16.43
N ALA A 317 6.65 -11.58 16.51
CA ALA A 317 7.80 -11.94 15.67
C ALA A 317 8.28 -13.37 15.96
N SER A 318 8.36 -13.76 17.24
CA SER A 318 8.77 -15.10 17.65
C SER A 318 7.79 -16.18 17.23
N SER A 319 6.48 -15.93 17.33
CA SER A 319 5.47 -16.90 16.91
C SER A 319 5.48 -17.11 15.39
N ILE A 320 5.57 -16.04 14.61
CA ILE A 320 5.67 -16.13 13.15
C ILE A 320 6.97 -16.84 12.73
N CYS A 321 8.13 -16.45 13.29
CA CYS A 321 9.40 -17.13 13.04
C CYS A 321 9.31 -18.62 13.39
N SER A 322 8.68 -18.98 14.52
CA SER A 322 8.55 -20.37 14.94
C SER A 322 7.67 -21.19 13.99
N LEU A 323 6.57 -20.61 13.48
CA LEU A 323 5.73 -21.25 12.48
C LEU A 323 6.46 -21.44 11.14
N ILE A 324 7.24 -20.45 10.70
CA ILE A 324 8.04 -20.55 9.46
C ILE A 324 9.14 -21.62 9.62
N LEU A 325 9.81 -21.67 10.77
CA LEU A 325 10.78 -22.72 11.09
C LEU A 325 10.16 -24.11 11.01
N ASP A 326 8.88 -24.24 11.39
CA ASP A 326 8.18 -25.51 11.27
C ASP A 326 7.96 -25.97 9.82
N LEU A 327 7.83 -25.01 8.90
CA LEU A 327 7.57 -25.20 7.46
C LEU A 327 8.85 -25.30 6.61
N THR A 328 10.05 -25.09 7.18
CA THR A 328 11.32 -25.11 6.45
C THR A 328 12.33 -26.10 7.05
N SER A 329 13.56 -26.13 6.52
CA SER A 329 14.66 -26.93 7.06
C SER A 329 15.91 -26.08 7.30
N GLU A 330 16.75 -26.49 8.25
CA GLU A 330 17.97 -25.76 8.58
C GLU A 330 18.92 -25.65 7.37
N VAL A 331 19.00 -26.71 6.55
CA VAL A 331 19.82 -26.72 5.34
C VAL A 331 19.31 -25.68 4.33
N ALA A 332 18.00 -25.61 4.13
CA ALA A 332 17.38 -24.67 3.21
C ALA A 332 17.56 -23.21 3.65
N LEU A 333 17.49 -22.96 4.96
CA LEU A 333 17.71 -21.65 5.57
C LEU A 333 19.18 -21.21 5.43
N LEU A 334 20.13 -22.09 5.74
CA LEU A 334 21.56 -21.78 5.75
C LEU A 334 22.18 -21.69 4.35
N ASN A 335 21.56 -22.34 3.35
CA ASN A 335 22.01 -22.23 1.96
C ASN A 335 21.57 -20.91 1.29
N HIS A 336 20.76 -20.09 1.98
CA HIS A 336 20.30 -18.82 1.45
C HIS A 336 21.41 -17.76 1.51
N PRO A 337 21.71 -17.04 0.40
CA PRO A 337 22.80 -16.07 0.35
C PRO A 337 22.64 -14.93 1.37
N ASP A 338 21.41 -14.50 1.64
CA ASP A 338 21.14 -13.38 2.55
C ASP A 338 20.92 -13.81 4.01
N PHE A 339 20.93 -15.12 4.30
CA PHE A 339 20.77 -15.62 5.67
C PHE A 339 22.12 -15.89 6.32
N THR A 340 22.64 -14.87 6.99
CA THR A 340 23.97 -14.89 7.60
C THR A 340 23.95 -15.40 9.04
N TRP A 341 25.14 -15.65 9.59
CA TRP A 341 25.29 -15.98 11.00
C TRP A 341 24.74 -14.88 11.95
N GLY A 342 24.76 -13.61 11.51
CA GLY A 342 24.13 -12.52 12.25
C GLY A 342 22.62 -12.73 12.41
N ASN A 343 21.96 -13.24 11.38
CA ASN A 343 20.51 -13.53 11.41
C ASN A 343 20.18 -14.68 12.37
N ILE A 344 21.05 -15.70 12.47
CA ILE A 344 20.92 -16.77 13.47
C ILE A 344 21.02 -16.17 14.88
N GLY A 345 21.97 -15.25 15.11
CA GLY A 345 22.12 -14.56 16.39
C GLY A 345 20.88 -13.76 16.77
N SER A 346 20.37 -12.91 15.88
CA SER A 346 19.16 -12.11 16.10
C SER A 346 17.93 -12.99 16.33
N LEU A 347 17.76 -14.05 15.53
CA LEU A 347 16.65 -15.01 15.70
C LEU A 347 16.72 -15.73 17.03
N SER A 348 17.90 -16.20 17.42
CA SER A 348 18.08 -16.95 18.66
C SER A 348 17.83 -16.07 19.88
N LYS A 349 18.30 -14.81 19.82
CA LYS A 349 18.02 -13.79 20.82
C LYS A 349 16.52 -13.48 20.90
N LEU A 350 15.85 -13.33 19.75
CA LEU A 350 14.41 -13.08 19.69
C LEU A 350 13.61 -14.21 20.38
N ILE A 351 13.88 -15.47 20.01
CA ILE A 351 13.21 -16.64 20.62
C ILE A 351 13.54 -16.71 22.12
N GLY A 352 14.80 -16.49 22.50
CA GLY A 352 15.21 -16.45 23.91
C GLY A 352 14.49 -15.35 24.72
N LEU A 353 14.33 -14.15 24.15
CA LEU A 353 13.58 -13.06 24.78
C LEU A 353 12.10 -13.43 24.96
N SER A 354 11.47 -14.06 23.97
CA SER A 354 10.06 -14.48 24.09
C SER A 354 9.83 -15.45 25.26
N PHE A 355 10.81 -16.32 25.55
CA PHE A 355 10.77 -17.20 26.71
C PHE A 355 10.99 -16.49 28.04
N ALA A 356 11.88 -15.49 28.06
CA ALA A 356 12.14 -14.71 29.26
C ALA A 356 10.93 -13.85 29.68
N MET A 357 10.25 -13.23 28.70
CA MET A 357 9.13 -12.31 28.96
C MET A 357 7.91 -13.03 29.55
N CYS A 358 7.59 -14.23 29.08
CA CYS A 358 6.46 -14.98 29.63
C CYS A 358 6.73 -15.51 31.05
N GLY A 359 8.01 -15.56 31.48
CA GLY A 359 8.39 -15.90 32.86
C GLY A 359 8.20 -14.74 33.85
N GLN A 360 8.06 -13.49 33.39
CA GLN A 360 8.02 -12.30 34.23
C GLN A 360 6.64 -11.61 34.33
N ASP A 361 5.71 -11.75 33.37
CA ASP A 361 4.48 -10.93 33.29
C ASP A 361 3.12 -11.66 33.33
N LEU A 362 3.04 -12.88 33.85
CA LEU A 362 1.79 -13.69 33.94
C LEU A 362 0.70 -13.17 34.92
N ILE A 363 0.68 -11.88 35.30
CA ILE A 363 -0.21 -11.34 36.37
C ILE A 363 -1.16 -10.21 35.89
N SER A 364 -1.27 -9.94 34.59
CA SER A 364 -2.18 -8.90 34.05
C SER A 364 -3.32 -9.49 33.20
N ASP A 365 -4.54 -8.93 33.29
CA ASP A 365 -5.71 -9.35 32.49
C ASP A 365 -5.52 -9.13 30.97
N ASP A 366 -4.60 -8.23 30.57
CA ASP A 366 -4.19 -8.02 29.16
C ASP A 366 -3.29 -9.15 28.61
N ALA A 367 -2.77 -10.04 29.47
CA ALA A 367 -1.80 -11.08 29.10
C ALA A 367 -2.42 -12.29 28.38
N LYS A 368 -3.75 -12.36 28.21
CA LYS A 368 -4.42 -13.55 27.67
C LYS A 368 -4.01 -13.87 26.21
N VAL A 369 -3.85 -12.83 25.38
CA VAL A 369 -3.40 -12.99 23.99
C VAL A 369 -1.92 -13.41 23.94
N GLU A 370 -1.10 -12.91 24.85
CA GLU A 370 0.32 -13.26 24.96
C GLU A 370 0.52 -14.70 25.43
N VAL A 371 -0.38 -15.21 26.29
CA VAL A 371 -0.40 -16.63 26.71
C VAL A 371 -0.66 -17.56 25.52
N ASP A 372 -1.59 -17.23 24.63
CA ASP A 372 -1.87 -18.04 23.43
C ASP A 372 -0.66 -18.05 22.49
N LEU A 373 -0.04 -16.88 22.26
CA LEU A 373 1.20 -16.77 21.46
C LEU A 373 2.36 -17.54 22.09
N PHE A 374 2.49 -17.52 23.41
CA PHE A 374 3.52 -18.28 24.12
C PHE A 374 3.36 -19.78 23.93
N GLN A 375 2.12 -20.29 23.98
CA GLN A 375 1.86 -21.69 23.71
C GLN A 375 2.22 -22.07 22.27
N ILE A 376 1.92 -21.20 21.29
CA ILE A 376 2.32 -21.40 19.89
C ILE A 376 3.85 -21.47 19.80
N ILE A 377 4.57 -20.51 20.37
CA ILE A 377 6.05 -20.48 20.32
C ILE A 377 6.64 -21.74 20.97
N THR A 378 6.14 -22.11 22.14
CA THR A 378 6.65 -23.26 22.89
C THR A 378 6.39 -24.58 22.16
N SER A 379 5.17 -24.77 21.64
CA SER A 379 4.81 -25.98 20.89
C SER A 379 5.58 -26.09 19.57
N ALA A 380 5.70 -24.97 18.84
CA ALA A 380 6.50 -24.91 17.63
C ALA A 380 7.99 -25.17 17.92
N TYR A 381 8.56 -24.56 18.96
CA TYR A 381 9.95 -24.80 19.35
C TYR A 381 10.22 -26.29 19.61
N ALA A 382 9.33 -26.97 20.35
CA ALA A 382 9.46 -28.41 20.57
C ALA A 382 9.44 -29.22 19.25
N SER A 383 8.68 -28.76 18.25
CA SER A 383 8.56 -29.38 16.93
C SER A 383 9.80 -29.16 16.04
N TRP A 384 10.32 -27.92 15.94
CA TRP A 384 11.44 -27.63 15.04
C TRP A 384 12.83 -27.70 15.69
N ALA A 385 13.00 -27.53 17.01
CA ALA A 385 14.35 -27.38 17.61
C ALA A 385 15.32 -28.54 17.31
N ASN A 386 14.82 -29.78 17.21
CA ASN A 386 15.65 -30.93 16.84
C ASN A 386 16.07 -30.93 15.36
N ARG A 387 15.31 -30.26 14.49
CA ARG A 387 15.60 -30.09 13.06
C ARG A 387 16.57 -28.95 12.79
N PHE A 388 16.79 -28.05 13.76
CA PHE A 388 17.66 -26.88 13.66
C PHE A 388 18.70 -26.82 14.81
N PRO A 389 19.65 -27.77 14.88
CA PRO A 389 20.62 -27.86 15.97
C PRO A 389 21.45 -26.60 16.22
N ARG A 390 21.81 -25.82 15.18
CA ARG A 390 22.61 -24.61 15.35
C ARG A 390 21.80 -23.48 15.99
N ILE A 391 20.55 -23.32 15.54
CA ILE A 391 19.63 -22.32 16.10
C ILE A 391 19.27 -22.71 17.53
N ARG A 392 18.95 -23.98 17.78
CA ARG A 392 18.69 -24.52 19.12
C ARG A 392 19.82 -24.22 20.09
N GLN A 393 21.06 -24.52 19.71
CA GLN A 393 22.22 -24.29 20.56
C GLN A 393 22.39 -22.80 20.90
N ALA A 394 22.17 -21.93 19.92
CA ALA A 394 22.24 -20.49 20.12
C ALA A 394 21.13 -19.97 21.07
N VAL A 395 19.89 -20.47 20.93
CA VAL A 395 18.78 -20.16 21.85
C VAL A 395 19.10 -20.62 23.27
N GLU A 396 19.52 -21.87 23.45
CA GLU A 396 19.88 -22.44 24.76
C GLU A 396 21.06 -21.70 25.42
N SER A 397 21.99 -21.15 24.62
CA SER A 397 23.11 -20.36 25.13
C SER A 397 22.73 -18.94 25.55
N SER A 398 21.56 -18.44 25.10
CA SER A 398 21.13 -17.05 25.32
C SER A 398 20.35 -16.83 26.62
N GLY A 399 19.83 -17.88 27.25
CA GLY A 399 19.08 -17.79 28.50
C GLY A 399 18.39 -19.10 28.91
N PRO A 400 17.79 -19.14 30.12
CA PRO A 400 17.08 -20.32 30.59
C PRO A 400 15.80 -20.57 29.79
N LEU A 401 15.63 -21.81 29.31
CA LEU A 401 14.39 -22.25 28.64
C LEU A 401 13.23 -22.44 29.63
N PRO A 402 11.97 -22.29 29.18
CA PRO A 402 10.79 -22.58 30.00
C PRO A 402 10.77 -24.01 30.51
N SER A 403 10.35 -24.20 31.77
CA SER A 403 10.27 -25.50 32.43
C SER A 403 9.42 -26.53 31.65
N VAL A 404 8.43 -26.06 30.88
CA VAL A 404 7.52 -26.88 30.09
C VAL A 404 8.19 -27.60 28.91
N LEU A 405 9.37 -27.15 28.48
CA LEU A 405 10.14 -27.80 27.41
C LEU A 405 11.01 -28.97 27.91
N TYR A 406 11.07 -29.19 29.23
CA TYR A 406 11.80 -30.31 29.85
C TYR A 406 10.91 -31.50 30.23
N LEU A 407 9.62 -31.42 29.87
CA LEU A 407 8.61 -32.46 30.05
C LEU A 407 8.35 -33.14 28.69
#